data_AF-A0A2V6GWY6-F1
#
_entry.id   AF-A0A2V6GWY6-F1
#
_cell.length_a   1.000
_cell.length_b   1.000
_cell.length_c   1.000
_cell.angle_alpha   90.00
_cell.angle_beta   90.00
_cell.angle_gamma   90.00
#
_symmetry.space_group_name_H-M   'P 1'
#
loop_
_entity.id
_entity.type
_entity.pdbx_description
1 polymer ?
#
loop_
_entity_poly.entity_id
_entity_poly.type
_entity_poly.pdbx_seq_one_letter_code
_entity_poly.pdbx_strand_id
1 'polypeptide(L)'
;HVRAYRVVLLDAGHLCQTFCLAATWLGLAPFCTAALKDTLIERELGIDGIGESVLYVAGVGLPTTSVRARRQFSRNAGRHAANPSKGEV
;
A
#
# COMPACT_ATOMS: atom_id res chain seq x y z
N HIS A 1 21.50 4.11 16.88
CA HIS A 1 20.87 3.49 18.08
C HIS A 1 19.91 2.39 17.63
N VAL A 2 20.03 1.14 18.10
CA VAL A 2 19.20 0.00 17.62
C VAL A 2 17.68 0.23 17.71
N ARG A 3 17.23 1.07 18.66
CA ARG A 3 15.82 1.44 18.82
C ARG A 3 15.29 2.34 17.70
N ALA A 4 16.13 3.23 17.16
CA ALA A 4 15.73 4.13 16.08
C ALA A 4 15.40 3.34 14.81
N TYR A 5 16.18 2.29 14.50
CA TYR A 5 15.92 1.43 13.34
C TYR A 5 14.54 0.76 13.40
N ARG A 6 14.11 0.31 14.59
CA ARG A 6 12.77 -0.27 14.78
C ARG A 6 11.67 0.76 14.52
N VAL A 7 11.85 2.00 14.97
CA VAL A 7 10.89 3.08 14.71
C VAL A 7 10.80 3.37 13.22
N VAL A 8 11.94 3.50 12.54
CA VAL A 8 12.00 3.72 11.08
C VAL A 8 11.27 2.59 10.33
N LEU A 9 11.48 1.33 10.69
CA LEU A 9 10.77 0.21 10.07
C LEU A 9 9.25 0.23 10.32
N LEU A 10 8.81 0.65 11.51
CA LEU A 10 7.39 0.80 11.83
C LEU A 10 6.76 1.93 11.01
N ASP A 11 7.42 3.08 10.94
CA ASP A 11 6.97 4.24 10.15
C ASP A 11 6.90 3.89 8.66
N ALA A 12 7.92 3.19 8.15
CA ALA A 12 7.95 2.66 6.79
C ALA A 12 6.73 1.77 6.49
N GLY A 13 6.38 0.87 7.41
CA GLY A 13 5.18 0.03 7.32
C GLY A 13 3.86 0.81 7.36
N HIS A 14 3.77 1.81 8.24
CA HIS A 14 2.58 2.68 8.33
C HIS A 14 2.36 3.51 7.05
N LEU A 15 3.44 4.02 6.46
CA LEU A 15 3.38 4.71 5.17
C LEU A 15 2.91 3.78 4.05
N CYS A 16 3.45 2.56 4.00
CA CYS A 16 3.04 1.55 3.01
C CYS A 16 1.55 1.19 3.17
N GLN A 17 1.05 1.04 4.40
CA GLN A 17 -0.36 0.75 4.65
C GLN A 17 -1.26 1.88 4.17
N THR A 18 -0.90 3.14 4.49
CA THR A 18 -1.64 4.32 4.03
C THR A 18 -1.69 4.37 2.51
N PHE A 19 -0.55 4.13 1.85
CA PHE A 19 -0.47 4.03 0.39
C PHE A 19 -1.41 2.96 -0.18
N CYS A 20 -1.40 1.75 0.39
CA CYS A 20 -2.27 0.66 -0.05
C CYS A 20 -3.76 0.98 0.13
N LEU A 21 -4.14 1.60 1.25
CA LEU A 21 -5.53 2.00 1.51
C LEU A 21 -5.99 3.10 0.55
N ALA A 22 -5.16 4.11 0.31
CA ALA A 22 -5.45 5.17 -0.64
C ALA A 22 -5.59 4.64 -2.08
N ALA A 23 -4.66 3.79 -2.53
CA ALA A 23 -4.74 3.14 -3.83
C ALA A 23 -6.01 2.29 -3.99
N THR A 24 -6.35 1.50 -2.96
CA THR A 24 -7.56 0.68 -2.95
C THR A 24 -8.83 1.53 -3.02
N TRP A 25 -8.86 2.65 -2.29
CA TRP A 25 -9.99 3.59 -2.33
C TRP A 25 -10.16 4.22 -3.71
N LEU A 26 -9.07 4.49 -4.42
CA LEU A 26 -9.06 4.95 -5.82
C LEU A 26 -9.40 3.85 -6.85
N GLY A 27 -9.70 2.62 -6.41
CA GLY A 27 -9.98 1.50 -7.31
C GLY A 27 -8.75 0.94 -8.02
N LEU A 28 -7.55 1.23 -7.52
CA LEU A 28 -6.29 0.72 -8.04
C LEU A 28 -5.84 -0.53 -7.26
N ALA A 29 -4.87 -1.26 -7.83
CA ALA A 29 -4.23 -2.43 -7.22
C ALA A 29 -2.82 -2.06 -6.75
N PRO A 30 -2.61 -1.80 -5.45
CA PRO A 30 -1.27 -1.58 -4.89
C PRO A 30 -0.50 -2.90 -4.68
N PHE A 31 0.82 -2.81 -4.68
CA PHE A 31 1.72 -3.85 -4.17
C PHE A 31 2.88 -3.21 -3.40
N CYS A 32 3.50 -4.00 -2.53
CA CYS A 32 4.73 -3.65 -1.84
C CYS A 32 5.63 -4.88 -1.76
N THR A 33 6.94 -4.68 -1.91
CA THR A 33 7.95 -5.72 -1.78
C THR A 33 9.22 -5.17 -1.13
N ALA A 34 9.81 -5.98 -0.24
CA ALA A 34 11.18 -5.79 0.24
C ALA A 34 12.17 -6.75 -0.46
N ALA A 35 11.69 -7.59 -1.39
CA ALA A 35 12.54 -8.43 -2.23
C ALA A 35 13.03 -7.61 -3.44
N LEU A 36 14.11 -6.87 -3.24
CA LEU A 36 14.74 -6.01 -4.24
C LEU A 36 16.27 -6.14 -4.19
N LYS A 37 16.94 -5.54 -5.19
CA LYS A 37 18.40 -5.42 -5.21
C LYS A 37 18.77 -4.00 -4.77
N ASP A 38 18.82 -3.80 -3.47
CA ASP A 38 18.95 -2.49 -2.81
C ASP A 38 20.10 -1.67 -3.40
N THR A 39 21.29 -2.26 -3.47
CA THR A 39 22.50 -1.64 -4.06
C THR A 39 22.33 -1.11 -5.49
N LEU A 40 21.48 -1.74 -6.31
CA LEU A 40 21.22 -1.27 -7.68
C LEU A 40 20.35 -0.02 -7.66
N ILE A 41 19.29 -0.03 -6.84
CA ILE A 41 18.37 1.09 -6.70
C ILE A 41 19.08 2.27 -6.05
N GLU A 42 19.86 2.01 -4.98
CA GLU A 42 20.65 3.03 -4.29
C GLU A 42 21.61 3.73 -5.25
N ARG A 43 22.32 2.96 -6.07
CA ARG A 43 23.22 3.50 -7.10
C ARG A 43 22.48 4.35 -8.13
N GLU A 44 21.30 3.91 -8.61
CA GLU A 44 20.52 4.65 -9.60
C GLU A 44 19.92 5.93 -9.03
N LEU A 45 19.61 5.97 -7.74
CA LEU A 45 19.07 7.14 -7.04
C LEU A 45 20.15 8.05 -6.42
N GLY A 46 21.43 7.66 -6.47
CA GLY A 46 22.53 8.41 -5.85
C GLY A 46 22.55 8.33 -4.32
N ILE A 47 21.97 7.28 -3.75
CA ILE A 47 21.92 7.00 -2.31
C ILE A 47 23.19 6.26 -1.88
N ASP A 48 23.71 6.59 -0.69
CA ASP A 48 24.99 6.06 -0.20
C ASP A 48 24.90 4.68 0.49
N GLY A 49 23.69 4.23 0.84
CA GLY A 49 23.44 2.96 1.53
C GLY A 49 23.87 2.97 3.02
N ILE A 50 24.29 4.12 3.56
CA ILE A 50 24.85 4.25 4.91
C ILE A 50 24.08 5.30 5.71
N GLY A 51 24.01 6.54 5.22
CA GLY A 51 23.19 7.60 5.80
C GLY A 51 21.72 7.49 5.37
N GLU A 52 21.50 6.98 4.16
CA GLU A 52 20.19 6.70 3.58
C GLU A 52 20.23 5.33 2.91
N SER A 53 19.13 4.55 2.98
CA SER A 53 19.06 3.23 2.37
C SER A 53 17.62 2.88 1.99
N VAL A 54 17.47 2.01 0.99
CA VAL A 54 16.17 1.56 0.49
C VAL A 54 15.60 0.49 1.43
N LEU A 55 14.37 0.69 1.90
CA LEU A 55 13.69 -0.27 2.80
C LEU A 55 12.70 -1.19 2.08
N TYR A 56 11.99 -0.65 1.08
CA TYR A 56 11.03 -1.39 0.26
C TYR A 56 10.72 -0.61 -1.02
N VAL A 57 10.05 -1.27 -1.96
CA VAL A 57 9.41 -0.63 -3.11
C VAL A 57 7.90 -0.86 -3.04
N ALA A 58 7.13 0.21 -3.17
CA ALA A 58 5.69 0.15 -3.33
C ALA A 58 5.28 0.73 -4.69
N GLY A 59 4.31 0.08 -5.33
CA GLY A 59 3.80 0.48 -6.63
C GLY A 59 2.30 0.25 -6.73
N VAL A 60 1.69 0.80 -7.77
CA VAL A 60 0.24 0.71 -7.98
C VAL A 60 -0.06 0.62 -9.46
N GLY A 61 -1.09 -0.14 -9.81
CA GLY A 61 -1.54 -0.28 -11.19
C GLY A 61 -3.04 -0.53 -11.29
N LEU A 62 -3.52 -0.77 -12.52
CA LEU A 62 -4.90 -1.15 -12.75
C LEU A 62 -5.13 -2.60 -12.30
N PRO A 63 -6.24 -2.91 -11.59
CA PRO A 63 -6.59 -4.28 -11.28
C PRO A 63 -6.79 -5.09 -12.55
N THR A 64 -6.18 -6.28 -12.61
CA THR A 64 -6.50 -7.23 -13.69
C THR A 64 -7.97 -7.61 -13.56
N THR A 65 -8.77 -7.24 -14.56
CA THR A 65 -10.20 -7.51 -14.57
C THR A 65 -10.44 -8.99 -14.88
N SER A 66 -10.43 -9.84 -13.86
CA SER A 66 -11.06 -11.16 -13.96
C SER A 66 -12.55 -11.04 -13.63
N VAL A 67 -13.40 -11.82 -14.30
CA VAL A 67 -14.87 -11.84 -14.06
C VAL A 67 -15.19 -12.11 -12.58
N ARG A 68 -14.31 -12.81 -11.86
CA ARG A 68 -14.43 -13.09 -10.42
C ARG A 68 -14.11 -11.86 -9.54
N ALA A 69 -13.10 -11.07 -9.90
CA ALA A 69 -12.72 -9.86 -9.17
C ALA A 69 -13.79 -8.76 -9.27
N ARG A 70 -14.43 -8.60 -10.44
CA ARG A 70 -15.57 -7.67 -10.64
C ARG A 70 -16.74 -7.96 -9.71
N ARG A 71 -17.08 -9.24 -9.50
CA ARG A 71 -18.19 -9.66 -8.62
C ARG A 71 -17.89 -9.40 -7.14
N GLN A 72 -16.65 -9.53 -6.69
CA GLN A 72 -16.29 -9.26 -5.29
C GLN A 72 -16.25 -7.76 -4.97
N PHE A 73 -15.70 -6.93 -5.87
CA PHE A 73 -15.67 -5.48 -5.67
C PHE A 73 -17.08 -4.87 -5.71
N SER A 74 -17.92 -5.31 -6.65
CA SER A 74 -19.32 -4.87 -6.75
C SER A 74 -20.17 -5.29 -5.53
N ARG A 75 -19.95 -6.49 -4.96
CA ARG A 75 -20.63 -6.91 -3.72
C ARG A 75 -20.25 -6.05 -2.50
N ASN A 76 -19.00 -5.59 -2.43
CA ASN A 76 -18.56 -4.73 -1.31
C ASN A 76 -19.03 -3.27 -1.48
N ALA A 77 -19.07 -2.74 -2.71
CA ALA A 77 -19.62 -1.42 -2.98
C ALA A 77 -21.13 -1.32 -2.64
N GLY A 78 -21.90 -2.38 -2.93
CA GLY A 78 -23.33 -2.46 -2.60
C GLY A 78 -23.64 -2.57 -1.10
N ARG A 79 -22.68 -2.97 -0.25
CA ARG A 79 -22.88 -3.06 1.21
C ARG A 79 -22.84 -1.71 1.92
N HIS A 80 -22.07 -0.74 1.43
CA HIS A 80 -22.05 0.61 2.01
C HIS A 80 -23.22 1.49 1.56
N ALA A 81 -23.80 1.23 0.38
CA ALA A 81 -24.99 1.94 -0.08
C ALA A 81 -26.31 1.42 0.56
N ALA A 82 -26.28 0.24 1.17
CA ALA A 82 -27.47 -0.45 1.68
C ALA A 82 -27.67 -0.37 3.21
N ASN A 83 -27.17 0.69 3.87
CA ASN A 83 -27.58 0.99 5.25
C ASN A 83 -28.48 2.25 5.33
N PRO A 84 -29.75 2.19 4.90
CA PRO A 84 -30.75 3.20 5.22
C PRO A 84 -31.54 2.77 6.46
N SER A 85 -30.99 2.92 7.67
CA SER A 85 -31.82 3.09 8.87
C SER A 85 -31.00 3.52 10.09
N LYS A 86 -31.20 4.76 10.52
CA LYS A 86 -31.87 5.04 11.81
C LYS A 86 -32.31 6.50 11.81
N GLY A 87 -33.45 6.74 11.18
CA GLY A 87 -34.33 7.83 11.57
C GLY A 87 -35.18 7.36 12.76
N GLU A 88 -35.47 8.33 13.64
CA GLU A 88 -36.60 8.37 14.58
C GLU A 88 -36.63 7.35 15.74
N VAL A 89 -36.29 7.84 16.93
CA VAL A 89 -37.24 7.93 18.06
C VAL A 89 -37.11 9.33 18.67
#